data_AF-A0A0G1RUH3-F1
#
_entry.id   AF-A0A0G1RUH3-F1
#
_cell.length_a   1.000
_cell.length_b   1.000
_cell.length_c   1.000
_cell.angle_alpha   90.00
_cell.angle_beta   90.00
_cell.angle_gamma   90.00
#
_symmetry.space_group_name_H-M   'P 1'
#
loop_
_entity.id
_entity.type
_entity.pdbx_description
1 polymer ?
#
loop_
_entity_poly.entity_id
_entity_poly.type
_entity_poly.pdbx_seq_one_letter_code
_entity_poly.pdbx_strand_id
1 'polypeptide(L)'
;MDQPESTQESQTSQESPQDQSDLNQEIAAGEWTTLSQHATYRKRSRQGRILAVYQALSNRLDQLVKVFYELAAQEKSLPAAEKMLKEINRLRELRDSLLLWLTWTEDAKPQIPDEVEKVVA
;
A
#
# COMPACT_ATOMS: atom_id res chain seq x y z
N MET A 1 3.92 35.65 -45.53
CA MET A 1 4.62 34.50 -44.94
C MET A 1 4.45 34.69 -43.45
N ASP A 2 3.47 34.03 -42.87
CA ASP A 2 3.22 34.10 -41.43
C ASP A 2 3.07 32.66 -40.94
N GLN A 3 4.01 32.23 -40.11
CA GLN A 3 4.02 30.91 -39.50
C GLN A 3 3.00 30.89 -38.36
N PRO A 4 2.18 29.83 -38.20
CA PRO A 4 1.46 29.63 -36.96
C PRO A 4 2.40 29.00 -35.93
N GLU A 5 2.46 29.67 -34.79
CA GLU A 5 3.17 29.31 -33.57
C GLU A 5 2.67 27.94 -33.07
N SER A 6 3.57 26.96 -33.07
CA SER A 6 3.35 25.61 -32.56
C SER A 6 3.05 25.67 -31.06
N THR A 7 1.77 25.64 -30.71
CA THR A 7 1.32 25.43 -29.33
C THR A 7 1.63 23.98 -28.96
N GLN A 8 2.74 23.76 -28.26
CA GLN A 8 3.01 22.49 -27.58
C GLN A 8 2.03 22.36 -26.41
N GLU A 9 0.88 21.75 -26.67
CA GLU A 9 0.01 21.21 -25.63
C GLU A 9 0.81 20.18 -24.83
N SER A 10 1.17 20.56 -23.60
CA SER A 10 1.70 19.64 -22.62
C SER A 10 0.66 18.54 -22.40
N GLN A 11 0.97 17.34 -22.89
CA GLN A 11 0.19 16.12 -22.67
C GLN A 11 0.05 15.87 -21.17
N THR A 12 -1.02 16.42 -20.61
CA THR A 12 -1.49 16.06 -19.29
C THR A 12 -2.17 14.72 -19.49
N SER A 13 -1.47 13.60 -19.27
CA SER A 13 -2.09 12.27 -19.25
C SER A 13 -3.23 12.30 -18.22
N GLN A 14 -4.45 12.56 -18.68
CA GLN A 14 -5.65 12.50 -17.87
C GLN A 14 -5.73 11.08 -17.33
N GLU A 15 -5.59 10.94 -16.01
CA GLU A 15 -5.81 9.65 -15.35
C GLU A 15 -7.23 9.23 -15.64
N SER A 16 -7.39 8.03 -16.19
CA SER A 16 -8.72 7.54 -16.45
C SER A 16 -9.39 7.19 -15.11
N PRO A 17 -10.72 7.34 -14.99
CA PRO A 17 -11.45 6.82 -13.84
C PRO A 17 -11.17 5.33 -13.57
N GLN A 18 -10.79 4.58 -14.60
CA GLN A 18 -10.42 3.17 -14.51
C GLN A 18 -9.11 2.98 -13.71
N ASP A 19 -8.07 3.78 -13.96
CA ASP A 19 -6.78 3.64 -13.25
C ASP A 19 -6.91 3.88 -11.74
N GLN A 20 -7.86 4.74 -11.34
CA GLN A 20 -8.19 4.98 -9.93
C GLN A 20 -9.05 3.85 -9.35
N SER A 21 -9.99 3.31 -10.14
CA SER A 21 -10.76 2.13 -9.75
C SER A 21 -9.86 0.92 -9.48
N ASP A 22 -8.91 0.64 -10.38
CA ASP A 22 -8.00 -0.50 -10.26
C ASP A 22 -7.10 -0.36 -9.02
N LEU A 23 -6.55 0.83 -8.79
CA LEU A 23 -5.79 1.11 -7.57
C LEU A 23 -6.63 0.90 -6.30
N ASN A 24 -7.88 1.35 -6.30
CA ASN A 24 -8.77 1.18 -5.15
C ASN A 24 -9.12 -0.30 -4.91
N GLN A 25 -9.24 -1.10 -5.96
CA GLN A 25 -9.47 -2.55 -5.86
C GLN A 25 -8.27 -3.25 -5.23
N GLU A 26 -7.04 -2.93 -5.64
CA GLU A 26 -5.81 -3.48 -5.05
C GLU A 26 -5.69 -3.12 -3.56
N ILE A 27 -5.97 -1.86 -3.21
CA ILE A 27 -6.01 -1.42 -1.81
C ILE A 27 -7.07 -2.22 -1.04
N ALA A 28 -8.27 -2.40 -1.58
CA ALA A 28 -9.34 -3.19 -0.96
C ALA A 28 -8.98 -4.66 -0.80
N ALA A 29 -8.28 -5.24 -1.78
CA ALA A 29 -7.77 -6.61 -1.74
C ALA A 29 -6.64 -6.79 -0.72
N GLY A 30 -5.98 -5.70 -0.32
CA GLY A 30 -4.86 -5.72 0.63
C GLY A 30 -3.51 -6.00 -0.04
N GLU A 31 -3.43 -5.81 -1.36
CA GLU A 31 -2.24 -6.03 -2.17
C GLU A 31 -1.32 -4.81 -2.10
N TRP A 32 -0.62 -4.69 -0.97
CA TRP A 32 0.18 -3.49 -0.70
C TRP A 32 1.51 -3.43 -1.49
N THR A 33 2.08 -4.59 -1.86
CA THR A 33 3.38 -4.66 -2.55
C THR A 33 3.31 -4.28 -4.04
N THR A 34 2.13 -4.42 -4.65
CA THR A 34 1.87 -4.11 -6.07
C THR A 34 1.50 -2.65 -6.28
N LEU A 35 1.14 -1.89 -5.24
CA LEU A 35 0.68 -0.50 -5.37
C LEU A 35 1.68 0.39 -6.12
N SER A 36 2.99 0.18 -5.95
CA SER A 36 4.04 0.93 -6.64
C SER A 36 4.03 0.75 -8.17
N GLN A 37 3.34 -0.27 -8.69
CA GLN A 37 3.17 -0.55 -10.12
C GLN A 37 2.10 0.37 -10.76
N HIS A 38 1.20 0.96 -9.98
CA HIS A 38 0.16 1.87 -10.46
C HIS A 38 0.68 3.31 -10.65
N ALA A 39 0.48 3.88 -11.83
CA ALA A 39 0.90 5.26 -12.13
C ALA A 39 0.20 6.29 -11.22
N THR A 40 -1.11 6.08 -10.97
CA THR A 40 -1.94 6.89 -10.06
C THR A 40 -1.42 6.88 -8.63
N TYR A 41 -0.88 5.74 -8.16
CA TYR A 41 -0.24 5.65 -6.85
C TYR A 41 1.09 6.41 -6.81
N ARG A 42 1.96 6.22 -7.82
CA ARG A 42 3.28 6.88 -7.88
C ARG A 42 3.21 8.40 -7.90
N LYS A 43 2.12 8.97 -8.44
CA LYS A 43 1.88 10.42 -8.46
C LYS A 43 1.39 10.98 -7.12
N ARG A 44 1.00 10.13 -6.15
CA ARG A 44 0.59 10.60 -4.82
C ARG A 44 1.78 11.19 -4.08
N SER A 45 1.49 12.14 -3.19
CA SER A 45 2.48 12.61 -2.21
C SER A 45 3.01 11.44 -1.38
N ARG A 46 4.17 11.58 -0.73
CA ARG A 46 4.69 10.59 0.22
C ARG A 46 3.63 10.19 1.24
N GLN A 47 2.93 11.16 1.83
CA GLN A 47 1.85 10.89 2.79
C GLN A 47 0.69 10.11 2.15
N GLY A 48 0.29 10.46 0.92
CA GLY A 48 -0.75 9.72 0.19
C GLY A 48 -0.36 8.29 -0.16
N ARG A 49 0.93 8.04 -0.44
CA ARG A 49 1.49 6.69 -0.62
C ARG A 49 1.49 5.90 0.68
N ILE A 50 1.97 6.51 1.78
CA ILE A 50 1.94 5.92 3.13
C ILE A 50 0.51 5.50 3.52
N LEU A 51 -0.48 6.38 3.34
CA LEU A 51 -1.87 6.11 3.68
C LEU A 51 -2.47 4.96 2.85
N ALA A 52 -2.14 4.88 1.55
CA ALA A 52 -2.60 3.80 0.70
C ALA A 52 -2.02 2.43 1.12
N VAL A 53 -0.71 2.38 1.43
CA VAL A 53 -0.07 1.15 1.93
C VAL A 53 -0.62 0.77 3.30
N TYR A 54 -0.82 1.74 4.19
CA TYR A 54 -1.42 1.51 5.51
C TYR A 54 -2.82 0.90 5.40
N GLN A 55 -3.64 1.42 4.48
CA GLN A 55 -4.99 0.93 4.24
C GLN A 55 -4.99 -0.49 3.64
N ALA A 56 -4.13 -0.76 2.66
CA ALA A 56 -3.97 -2.09 2.09
C ALA A 56 -3.52 -3.12 3.14
N LEU A 57 -2.51 -2.78 3.96
CA LEU A 57 -2.06 -3.64 5.07
C LEU A 57 -3.17 -3.88 6.11
N SER A 58 -3.98 -2.87 6.41
CA SER A 58 -5.12 -3.01 7.34
C SER A 58 -6.18 -3.97 6.77
N ASN A 59 -6.54 -3.83 5.50
CA ASN A 59 -7.46 -4.75 4.83
C ASN A 59 -6.92 -6.19 4.81
N ARG A 60 -5.62 -6.36 4.55
CA ARG A 60 -4.96 -7.67 4.59
C ARG A 60 -4.99 -8.29 5.97
N LEU A 61 -4.72 -7.50 7.01
CA LEU A 61 -4.80 -7.94 8.40
C LEU A 61 -6.21 -8.40 8.76
N ASP A 62 -7.24 -7.65 8.38
CA ASP A 62 -8.63 -8.01 8.66
C ASP A 62 -9.03 -9.33 7.99
N GLN A 63 -8.56 -9.57 6.75
CA GLN A 63 -8.75 -10.85 6.06
C GLN A 63 -8.05 -12.00 6.80
N LEU A 64 -6.76 -11.83 7.15
CA LEU A 64 -5.97 -12.88 7.79
C LEU A 64 -6.49 -13.21 9.19
N VAL A 65 -6.94 -12.22 9.96
CA VAL A 65 -7.51 -12.44 11.30
C VAL A 65 -8.78 -13.29 11.23
N LYS A 66 -9.66 -13.04 10.24
CA LYS A 66 -10.85 -13.88 10.04
C LYS A 66 -10.48 -15.33 9.74
N VAL A 67 -9.58 -15.54 8.79
CA VAL A 67 -9.11 -16.89 8.43
C VAL A 67 -8.42 -17.58 9.60
N PHE A 68 -7.64 -16.83 10.39
CA PHE A 68 -6.99 -17.37 11.59
C PHE A 68 -8.01 -17.90 12.60
N TYR A 69 -9.10 -17.18 12.86
CA TYR A 69 -10.15 -17.66 13.77
C TYR A 69 -10.87 -18.90 13.24
N GLU A 70 -11.13 -18.96 11.93
CA GLU A 70 -11.73 -20.14 11.28
C GLU A 70 -10.83 -21.38 11.39
N LEU A 71 -9.52 -21.20 11.22
CA LEU A 71 -8.52 -22.26 11.38
C LEU A 71 -8.40 -22.68 12.85
N ALA A 72 -8.28 -21.72 13.78
CA ALA A 72 -8.15 -22.02 15.20
C ALA A 72 -9.35 -22.78 15.76
N ALA A 73 -10.56 -22.53 15.22
CA ALA A 73 -11.76 -23.30 15.56
C ALA A 73 -11.70 -24.77 15.09
N GLN A 74 -10.87 -25.07 14.08
CA GLN A 74 -10.63 -26.40 13.54
C GLN A 74 -9.30 -26.95 14.08
N GLU A 75 -9.32 -27.58 15.26
CA GLU A 75 -8.14 -28.05 16.03
C GLU A 75 -7.06 -28.81 15.23
N LYS A 76 -7.41 -29.39 14.07
CA LYS A 76 -6.48 -30.07 13.16
C LYS A 76 -5.51 -29.13 12.42
N SER A 77 -5.67 -27.81 12.54
CA SER A 77 -4.90 -26.82 11.77
C SER A 77 -3.96 -25.93 12.60
N LEU A 78 -3.65 -26.30 13.85
CA LEU A 78 -2.78 -25.53 14.75
C LEU A 78 -1.44 -25.07 14.11
N PRO A 79 -0.68 -25.92 13.38
CA PRO A 79 0.55 -25.46 12.73
C PRO A 79 0.31 -24.40 11.63
N ALA A 80 -0.83 -24.47 10.93
CA ALA A 80 -1.21 -23.47 9.94
C ALA A 80 -1.63 -22.16 10.62
N ALA A 81 -2.38 -22.25 11.71
CA ALA A 81 -2.76 -21.11 12.54
C ALA A 81 -1.54 -20.39 13.13
N GLU A 82 -0.52 -21.11 13.60
CA GLU A 82 0.72 -20.53 14.10
C GLU A 82 1.49 -19.76 13.00
N LYS A 83 1.61 -20.34 11.80
CA LYS A 83 2.23 -19.65 10.65
C LYS A 83 1.46 -18.38 10.30
N MET A 84 0.14 -18.45 10.31
CA MET A 84 -0.72 -17.30 10.04
C MET A 84 -0.58 -16.21 11.10
N LEU A 85 -0.47 -16.58 12.38
CA LEU A 85 -0.26 -15.63 13.46
C LEU A 85 1.09 -14.90 13.34
N LYS A 86 2.15 -15.62 12.93
CA LYS A 86 3.45 -14.99 12.65
C LYS A 86 3.35 -13.95 11.53
N GLU A 87 2.63 -14.25 10.47
CA GLU A 87 2.41 -13.31 9.37
C GLU A 87 1.55 -12.12 9.82
N ILE A 88 0.48 -12.34 10.60
CA ILE A 88 -0.33 -11.25 11.18
C ILE A 88 0.54 -10.32 12.02
N ASN A 89 1.41 -10.86 12.88
CA ASN A 89 2.28 -10.05 13.72
C ASN A 89 3.29 -9.25 12.89
N ARG A 90 3.91 -9.88 11.89
CA ARG A 90 4.80 -9.19 10.95
C ARG A 90 4.08 -8.04 10.24
N LEU A 91 2.90 -8.28 9.68
CA LEU A 91 2.15 -7.24 8.96
C LEU A 91 1.70 -6.09 9.88
N ARG A 92 1.45 -6.36 11.18
CA ARG A 92 1.20 -5.30 12.18
C ARG A 92 2.43 -4.43 12.38
N GLU A 93 3.62 -5.02 12.52
CA GLU A 93 4.87 -4.27 12.63
C GLU A 93 5.10 -3.38 11.40
N LEU A 94 4.88 -3.91 10.20
CA LEU A 94 4.98 -3.12 8.96
C LEU A 94 3.99 -1.95 8.97
N ARG A 95 2.71 -2.22 9.28
CA ARG A 95 1.66 -1.21 9.30
C ARG A 95 1.95 -0.13 10.35
N ASP A 96 2.42 -0.50 11.53
CA ASP A 96 2.66 0.45 12.61
C ASP A 96 3.92 1.30 12.33
N SER A 97 4.91 0.74 11.61
CA SER A 97 6.07 1.51 11.12
C SER A 97 5.69 2.64 10.16
N LEU A 98 4.59 2.48 9.40
CA LEU A 98 4.08 3.53 8.51
C LEU A 98 3.52 4.72 9.28
N LEU A 99 2.98 4.51 10.49
CA LEU A 99 2.48 5.62 11.32
C LEU A 99 3.62 6.49 11.81
N LEU A 100 4.73 5.87 12.25
CA LEU A 100 5.96 6.59 12.59
C LEU A 100 6.47 7.39 11.39
N TRP A 101 6.40 6.79 10.20
CA TRP A 101 6.86 7.46 8.99
C TRP A 101 5.91 8.55 8.50
N LEU A 102 4.60 8.48 8.81
CA LEU A 102 3.62 9.51 8.49
C LEU A 102 3.82 10.78 9.34
N THR A 103 4.14 10.60 10.61
CA THR A 103 4.29 11.70 11.58
C THR A 103 5.70 12.28 11.64
N TRP A 104 6.65 11.67 10.94
CA TRP A 104 8.04 12.11 10.93
C TRP A 104 8.22 13.46 10.21
N THR A 105 8.64 14.47 10.98
CA THR A 105 8.89 15.86 10.55
C THR A 105 10.29 16.39 10.91
N GLU A 106 11.13 15.58 11.55
CA GLU A 106 12.44 15.99 12.11
C GLU A 106 13.64 15.52 11.25
N ASP A 107 14.86 15.82 11.68
CA ASP A 107 16.10 15.60 10.90
C ASP A 107 16.50 14.11 10.75
N ALA A 108 16.04 13.22 11.65
CA ALA A 108 16.47 11.81 11.67
C ALA A 108 15.40 10.84 11.16
N LYS A 109 15.59 10.28 9.95
CA LYS A 109 14.67 9.33 9.32
C LYS A 109 14.44 8.10 10.20
N PRO A 110 13.18 7.71 10.50
CA PRO A 110 12.92 6.51 11.27
C PRO A 110 13.40 5.28 10.50
N GLN A 111 13.93 4.29 11.22
CA GLN A 111 14.18 2.98 10.64
C GLN A 111 12.86 2.32 10.31
N ILE A 112 12.70 1.99 9.03
CA ILE A 112 11.54 1.32 8.49
C ILE A 112 12.02 0.07 7.75
N PRO A 113 11.21 -1.00 7.72
CA PRO A 113 11.53 -2.19 6.95
C PRO A 113 11.74 -1.86 5.47
N ASP A 114 12.83 -2.35 4.87
CA ASP A 114 13.18 -2.11 3.46
C ASP A 114 12.03 -2.43 2.50
N GLU A 115 11.22 -3.44 2.82
CA GLU A 115 10.08 -3.84 2.00
C GLU A 115 8.99 -2.77 1.92
N VAL A 116 8.75 -2.04 3.02
CA VAL A 116 7.82 -0.92 3.05
C VAL A 116 8.43 0.29 2.35
N GLU A 117 9.72 0.53 2.58
CA GLU A 117 10.43 1.62 1.93
C GLU A 117 10.38 1.52 0.40
N LYS A 118 10.61 0.33 -0.17
CA LYS A 118 10.56 0.10 -1.63
C LYS A 118 9.21 0.43 -2.28
N VAL A 119 8.12 0.37 -1.52
CA VAL A 119 6.77 0.63 -2.04
C VAL A 119 6.40 2.11 -1.92
N VAL A 120 6.92 2.79 -0.91
CA VAL A 120 6.50 4.15 -0.54
C VAL A 120 7.51 5.23 -0.94
N ALA A 121 8.81 4.90 -1.03
CA ALA A 121 9.86 5.83 -1.49
C ALA A 121 9.66 6.19 -2.97
#